data_AF-A0A1I9YPI1-F1
#
_entry.id   AF-A0A1I9YPI1-F1
#
_cell.length_a   1.000
_cell.length_b   1.000
_cell.length_c   1.000
_cell.angle_alpha   90.00
_cell.angle_beta   90.00
_cell.angle_gamma   90.00
#
_symmetry.space_group_name_H-M   'P 1'
#
loop_
_entity.id
_entity.type
_entity.pdbx_description
1 polymer ?
#
loop_
_entity_poly.entity_id
_entity_poly.type
_entity_poly.pdbx_seq_one_letter_code
_entity_poly.pdbx_strand_id
1 'polypeptide(L)'
;MKTLMIKDLSVTEQLDSKAMRAVRGGFGSSYYNFSPVYAPTKVKNAETTQLITNELNFQNANGNNVAFSEGIDSTFMPYVTSNNNSHS
;
A
#
# COMPACT_ATOMS: atom_id res chain seq x y z
N MET A 1 67.14 -21.58 17.69
CA MET A 1 65.90 -20.85 18.02
C MET A 1 66.29 -19.53 18.65
N LYS A 2 65.82 -18.39 18.14
CA LYS A 2 66.13 -17.07 18.71
C LYS A 2 64.83 -16.43 19.17
N THR A 3 64.61 -16.39 20.48
CA THR A 3 63.48 -15.67 21.08
C THR A 3 63.71 -14.18 20.89
N LEU A 4 62.74 -13.50 20.27
CA LEU A 4 62.72 -12.04 20.19
C LEU A 4 62.26 -11.50 21.55
N MET A 5 63.21 -11.11 22.38
CA MET A 5 62.91 -10.36 23.61
C MET A 5 62.72 -8.90 23.22
N ILE A 6 61.49 -8.38 23.34
CA ILE A 6 61.18 -6.97 23.11
C ILE A 6 61.93 -6.16 24.18
N LYS A 7 62.96 -5.42 23.76
CA LYS A 7 63.85 -4.68 24.67
C LYS A 7 63.28 -3.33 25.12
N ASP A 8 62.34 -2.77 24.36
CA ASP A 8 61.66 -1.52 24.69
C ASP A 8 60.16 -1.68 24.39
N LEU A 9 59.36 -1.97 25.42
CA LEU A 9 57.92 -1.73 25.38
C LEU A 9 57.57 -0.33 25.92
N SER A 10 58.56 0.56 26.00
CA SER A 10 58.45 1.89 26.61
C SER A 10 57.98 2.96 25.63
N VAL A 11 56.88 2.67 24.93
CA VAL A 11 55.98 3.74 24.46
C VAL A 11 54.63 3.45 25.10
N THR A 12 54.57 3.56 26.42
CA THR A 12 53.33 3.92 27.09
C THR A 12 53.11 5.42 26.88
N GLU A 13 53.02 5.85 25.62
CA GLU A 13 52.33 7.10 25.33
C GLU A 13 50.90 6.85 25.78
N GLN A 14 50.49 7.53 26.85
CA GLN A 14 49.07 7.68 27.13
C GLN A 14 48.47 8.24 25.85
N LEU A 15 47.72 7.41 25.13
CA LEU A 15 46.95 7.86 23.98
C LEU A 15 46.14 9.05 24.46
N ASP A 16 46.49 10.25 23.97
CA ASP A 16 45.73 11.45 24.26
C ASP A 16 44.27 11.16 23.93
N SER A 17 43.37 11.72 24.75
CA SER A 17 41.92 11.66 24.58
C SER A 17 41.49 11.83 23.11
N LYS A 18 42.20 12.67 22.34
CA LYS A 18 41.99 12.88 20.90
C LYS A 18 42.31 11.64 20.06
N ALA A 19 43.42 10.97 20.31
CA ALA A 19 43.80 9.74 19.61
C ALA A 19 42.90 8.56 20.01
N MET A 20 42.49 8.47 21.29
CA MET A 20 41.50 7.50 21.76
C MET A 20 40.13 7.66 21.06
N ARG A 21 39.74 8.90 20.72
CA ARG A 21 38.51 9.16 19.95
C ARG A 21 38.57 8.60 18.53
N ALA A 22 39.74 8.60 17.88
CA ALA A 22 39.88 8.04 16.54
C ALA A 22 39.69 6.51 16.52
N VAL A 23 40.22 5.80 17.53
CA VAL A 23 40.15 4.34 17.64
C VAL A 23 38.71 3.84 17.84
N ARG A 24 37.88 4.57 18.61
CA ARG A 24 36.48 4.18 18.87
C ARG A 24 35.50 4.57 17.75
N GLY A 25 36.02 4.86 16.56
CA GLY A 25 35.25 5.45 15.47
C GLY A 25 35.00 6.92 15.79
N GLY A 26 35.92 7.79 15.36
CA GLY A 26 35.86 9.23 15.55
C GLY A 26 34.58 9.83 14.98
N PHE A 27 33.49 9.77 15.73
CA PHE A 27 32.32 10.60 15.55
C PHE A 27 32.69 12.01 16.04
N GLY A 28 33.51 12.70 15.25
CA GLY A 28 33.53 14.15 15.29
C GLY A 28 32.16 14.59 14.80
N SER A 29 31.29 15.04 15.72
CA SER A 29 30.03 15.81 15.58
C SER A 29 29.22 15.73 14.27
N SER A 30 29.40 14.71 13.46
CA SER A 30 28.66 14.46 12.24
C SER A 30 27.47 13.66 12.71
N TYR A 31 26.50 14.41 13.20
CA TYR A 31 25.10 14.02 13.13
C TYR A 31 24.87 13.60 11.69
N TYR A 32 24.98 12.31 11.39
CA TYR A 32 24.51 11.80 10.12
C TYR A 32 23.05 12.17 10.08
N ASN A 33 22.73 13.13 9.23
CA ASN A 33 21.37 13.55 9.00
C ASN A 33 20.72 12.39 8.24
N PHE A 34 20.13 11.45 8.97
CA PHE A 34 19.18 10.51 8.41
C PHE A 34 17.97 11.34 8.00
N SER A 35 18.08 12.01 6.85
CA SER A 35 16.94 12.68 6.25
C SER A 35 15.83 11.64 6.16
N PRO A 36 14.65 11.91 6.72
CA PRO A 36 13.60 10.91 6.74
C PRO A 36 13.31 10.48 5.31
N VAL A 37 13.48 9.18 5.03
CA VAL A 37 13.07 8.61 3.75
C VAL A 37 11.56 8.70 3.69
N TYR A 38 11.05 9.66 2.92
CA TYR A 38 9.62 9.79 2.66
C TYR A 38 9.17 8.59 1.82
N ALA A 39 8.55 7.60 2.47
CA ALA A 39 7.81 6.56 1.79
C ALA A 39 6.43 7.14 1.41
N PRO A 40 6.03 7.12 0.12
CA PRO A 40 4.70 7.56 -0.25
C PRO A 40 3.65 6.67 0.45
N THR A 41 2.85 7.27 1.34
CA THR A 41 1.81 6.58 2.12
C THR A 41 0.55 6.31 1.34
N LYS A 42 0.49 6.74 0.07
CA LYS A 42 -0.69 6.59 -0.77
C LYS A 42 -0.40 5.54 -1.83
N VAL A 43 -1.09 4.42 -1.71
CA VAL A 43 -1.31 3.49 -2.82
C VAL A 43 -1.84 4.34 -3.96
N LYS A 44 -1.15 4.31 -5.11
CA LYS A 44 -1.60 4.96 -6.34
C LYS A 44 -3.05 4.54 -6.54
N ASN A 45 -3.98 5.50 -6.67
CA ASN A 45 -5.37 5.25 -6.98
C ASN A 45 -5.41 4.16 -8.06
N ALA A 46 -5.85 2.96 -7.70
CA ALA A 46 -6.04 1.91 -8.67
C ALA A 46 -7.25 2.34 -9.47
N GLU A 47 -7.03 2.73 -10.72
CA GLU A 47 -8.11 2.95 -11.69
C GLU A 47 -8.78 1.60 -11.92
N THR A 48 -9.77 1.27 -11.09
CA THR A 48 -10.54 0.03 -11.22
C THR A 48 -11.60 0.23 -12.29
N THR A 49 -11.42 -0.39 -13.45
CA THR A 49 -12.48 -0.47 -14.46
C THR A 49 -13.55 -1.46 -13.98
N GLN A 50 -14.74 -0.99 -13.62
CA GLN A 50 -15.88 -1.85 -13.29
C GLN A 50 -16.99 -1.63 -14.31
N LEU A 51 -17.34 -2.68 -15.06
CA LEU A 51 -18.44 -2.67 -16.01
C LEU A 51 -19.64 -3.35 -15.37
N ILE A 52 -20.79 -2.66 -15.31
CA ILE A 52 -22.09 -3.28 -15.03
C ILE A 52 -22.81 -3.49 -16.35
N THR A 53 -23.23 -4.74 -16.62
CA THR A 53 -24.08 -5.08 -17.76
C THR A 53 -25.39 -5.66 -17.22
N ASN A 54 -26.50 -4.97 -17.48
CA ASN A 54 -27.83 -5.42 -17.08
C ASN A 54 -28.70 -5.62 -18.32
N GLU A 55 -29.33 -6.78 -18.43
CA GLU A 55 -30.35 -7.07 -19.45
C GLU A 55 -31.65 -7.47 -18.75
N LEU A 56 -32.76 -6.87 -19.17
CA LEU A 56 -34.10 -7.18 -18.69
C LEU A 56 -34.97 -7.61 -19.86
N ASN A 57 -35.50 -8.83 -19.81
CA ASN A 57 -36.40 -9.36 -20.82
C ASN A 57 -37.73 -9.73 -20.16
N PHE A 58 -38.80 -9.04 -20.56
CA PHE A 58 -40.14 -9.23 -20.00
C PHE A 58 -41.15 -9.52 -21.10
N GLN A 59 -41.97 -10.54 -20.87
CA GLN A 59 -43.09 -10.91 -21.74
C GLN A 59 -44.39 -10.82 -20.94
N ASN A 60 -45.36 -10.09 -21.47
CA ASN A 60 -46.65 -9.87 -20.82
C ASN A 60 -47.76 -10.19 -21.83
N ALA A 61 -48.42 -11.33 -21.66
CA ALA A 61 -49.46 -11.82 -22.57
C ALA A 61 -50.84 -11.72 -21.89
N ASN A 62 -51.36 -10.50 -21.76
CA ASN A 62 -52.67 -10.27 -21.16
C ASN A 62 -53.80 -10.27 -22.21
N GLY A 63 -54.97 -10.80 -21.84
CA GLY A 63 -56.15 -10.81 -22.72
C GLY A 63 -56.05 -11.70 -23.96
N ASN A 64 -55.19 -12.72 -23.96
CA ASN A 64 -55.08 -13.63 -25.11
C ASN A 64 -56.28 -14.61 -25.17
N ASN A 65 -56.89 -14.69 -26.35
CA ASN A 65 -58.01 -15.59 -26.67
C ASN A 65 -59.29 -15.38 -25.83
N VAL A 66 -59.68 -14.12 -25.59
CA VAL A 66 -60.90 -13.79 -24.83
C VAL A 66 -62.02 -13.29 -25.74
N ALA A 67 -63.21 -13.90 -25.66
CA ALA A 67 -64.36 -13.58 -26.51
C ALA A 67 -65.23 -12.42 -25.98
N PHE A 68 -65.33 -12.25 -24.67
CA PHE A 68 -65.92 -11.10 -23.98
C PHE A 68 -65.15 -10.88 -22.68
N SER A 69 -64.63 -9.66 -22.47
CA SER A 69 -63.83 -9.33 -21.28
C SER A 69 -64.01 -7.88 -20.89
N GLU A 70 -64.12 -7.62 -19.59
CA GLU A 70 -64.02 -6.30 -18.96
C GLU A 70 -63.03 -6.42 -17.79
N GLY A 71 -62.15 -5.42 -17.60
CA GLY A 71 -61.19 -5.40 -16.49
C GLY A 71 -59.91 -6.21 -16.68
N ILE A 72 -59.42 -6.37 -17.91
CA ILE A 72 -58.13 -7.02 -18.18
C ILE A 72 -56.99 -6.00 -17.99
N ASP A 73 -56.41 -5.98 -16.80
CA ASP A 73 -55.27 -5.13 -16.46
C ASP A 73 -54.01 -5.96 -16.17
N SER A 74 -52.85 -5.47 -16.61
CA SER A 74 -51.55 -6.02 -16.21
C SER A 74 -50.64 -4.87 -15.81
N THR A 75 -50.31 -4.83 -14.52
CA THR A 75 -49.41 -3.82 -13.96
C THR A 75 -48.02 -4.43 -13.86
N PHE A 76 -47.07 -3.88 -14.61
CA PHE A 76 -45.70 -4.38 -14.65
C PHE A 76 -44.72 -3.26 -14.29
N MET A 77 -44.06 -3.39 -13.13
CA MET A 77 -43.20 -2.35 -12.55
C MET A 77 -41.81 -2.91 -12.23
N PRO A 78 -40.94 -3.12 -13.24
CA PRO A 78 -39.60 -3.61 -13.00
C PRO A 78 -38.72 -2.51 -12.40
N TYR A 79 -37.88 -2.88 -11.44
CA TYR A 79 -36.90 -1.99 -10.83
C TYR A 79 -35.54 -2.68 -10.77
N VAL A 80 -34.51 -2.03 -11.32
CA VAL A 80 -33.13 -2.50 -11.23
C VAL A 80 -32.26 -1.38 -10.68
N THR A 81 -31.49 -1.72 -9.65
CA THR A 81 -30.42 -0.89 -9.12
C THR A 81 -29.12 -1.64 -9.24
N SER A 82 -28.06 -0.96 -9.66
CA SER A 82 -26.73 -1.55 -9.75
C SER A 82 -25.70 -0.54 -9.30
N ASN A 83 -24.78 -1.00 -8.47
CA ASN A 83 -23.79 -0.16 -7.82
C ASN A 83 -22.40 -0.77 -7.97
N ASN A 84 -21.49 -0.01 -8.55
CA ASN A 84 -20.07 -0.31 -8.62
C ASN A 84 -19.38 0.51 -7.54
N ASN A 85 -18.81 -0.16 -6.53
CA ASN A 85 -17.98 0.51 -5.54
C ASN A 85 -16.50 0.20 -5.81
N SER A 86 -15.68 1.25 -5.79
CA SER A 86 -14.25 1.14 -5.64
C SER A 86 -13.90 1.72 -4.27
N HIS A 87 -13.38 0.87 -3.39
CA HIS A 87 -12.83 1.30 -2.10
C HIS A 87 -11.32 1.50 -2.27
N SER A 88 -10.84 2.72 -2.03
CA SER A 88 -9.42 3.10 -2.01
C SER A 88 -8.80 2.87 -0.64
#